data_AF-A0A2I0NMN1-F1
#
_entry.id   AF-A0A2I0NMN1-F1
#
_cell.length_a   1.000
_cell.length_b   1.000
_cell.length_c   1.000
_cell.angle_alpha   90.00
_cell.angle_beta   90.00
_cell.angle_gamma   90.00
#
_symmetry.space_group_name_H-M   'P 1'
#
loop_
_entity.id
_entity.type
_entity.pdbx_description
1 polymer ?
#
loop_
_entity_poly.entity_id
_entity_poly.type
_entity_poly.pdbx_seq_one_letter_code
_entity_poly.pdbx_strand_id
1 'polypeptide(L)' 'MRQRHLLDAEEKEEVLRTICTVLAGFDEIEVGYVFGTFCRGDFGDVDVAILVTGEPAPYQAMR' A
#
# COMPACT_ATOMS: atom_id res chain seq x y z
N MET A 1 14.55 -17.33 -12.61
CA MET A 1 13.52 -16.49 -11.99
C MET A 1 14.25 -15.46 -11.12
N ARG A 2 13.84 -14.18 -11.12
CA ARG A 2 14.45 -13.14 -10.25
C ARG A 2 14.28 -13.56 -8.79
N GLN A 3 15.30 -13.31 -7.97
CA GLN A 3 15.23 -13.48 -6.52
C GLN A 3 14.12 -12.56 -5.99
N ARG A 4 13.18 -13.12 -5.25
CA ARG A 4 12.07 -12.42 -4.61
C ARG A 4 12.44 -12.07 -3.18
N HIS A 5 11.70 -11.13 -2.59
CA HIS A 5 11.92 -10.67 -1.23
C HIS A 5 11.25 -11.63 -0.23
N LEU A 6 11.98 -11.92 0.84
CA LEU A 6 11.50 -12.63 2.02
C LEU A 6 11.73 -11.69 3.19
N LEU A 7 10.65 -11.24 3.80
CA LEU A 7 10.68 -10.44 5.01
C LEU A 7 10.08 -11.27 6.15
N ASP A 8 10.66 -11.15 7.34
CA ASP A 8 10.05 -11.68 8.54
C ASP A 8 8.82 -10.86 8.97
N ALA A 9 8.20 -11.27 10.08
CA ALA A 9 6.97 -10.63 10.55
C ALA A 9 7.20 -9.18 11.03
N GLU A 10 8.36 -8.89 11.62
CA GLU A 10 8.69 -7.57 12.16
C GLU A 10 9.01 -6.60 11.03
N GLU A 11 9.82 -7.04 10.07
CA GLU A 11 10.12 -6.28 8.85
C GLU A 11 8.86 -5.98 8.05
N LYS A 12 7.93 -6.94 7.93
CA LYS A 12 6.63 -6.71 7.29
C LYS A 12 5.80 -5.67 8.03
N GLU A 13 5.79 -5.72 9.35
CA GLU A 13 5.06 -4.74 10.16
C GLU A 13 5.64 -3.34 9.96
N GLU A 14 6.97 -3.21 9.87
CA GLU A 14 7.63 -1.93 9.60
C GLU A 14 7.26 -1.36 8.23
N VAL A 15 7.18 -2.20 7.19
CA VAL A 15 6.69 -1.81 5.87
C VAL A 15 5.24 -1.33 5.95
N LEU A 16 4.36 -2.07 6.64
CA LEU A 16 2.96 -1.68 6.82
C LEU A 16 2.83 -0.36 7.58
N ARG A 17 3.62 -0.15 8.65
CA ARG A 17 3.66 1.11 9.39
C ARG A 17 4.09 2.27 8.50
N THR A 18 5.11 2.07 7.67
CA THR A 18 5.59 3.07 6.72
C THR A 18 4.50 3.46 5.72
N ILE A 19 3.81 2.47 5.14
CA ILE A 19 2.67 2.71 4.24
C ILE A 19 1.59 3.51 4.96
N CYS A 20 1.19 3.09 6.16
CA CYS A 20 0.20 3.81 6.97
C CYS A 20 0.62 5.26 7.25
N THR A 21 1.89 5.52 7.62
CA THR A 21 2.40 6.87 7.87
C THR A 21 2.34 7.74 6.60
N VAL A 22 2.69 7.19 5.44
CA VAL A 22 2.59 7.91 4.17
C VAL A 22 1.14 8.23 3.83
N LEU A 23 0.24 7.24 3.92
CA LEU A 23 -1.18 7.42 3.61
C LEU A 23 -1.88 8.41 4.55
N ALA A 24 -1.50 8.43 5.84
CA ALA A 24 -2.03 9.38 6.82
C ALA A 24 -1.66 10.85 6.53
N GLY A 25 -0.74 11.11 5.60
CA GLY A 25 -0.42 12.45 5.11
C GLY A 25 -1.41 13.01 4.08
N PHE A 26 -2.43 12.24 3.68
CA PHE A 26 -3.42 12.62 2.68
C PHE A 26 -4.81 12.62 3.30
N ASP A 27 -5.40 13.81 3.47
CA ASP A 27 -6.72 13.98 4.08
C ASP A 27 -7.85 13.34 3.27
N GLU A 28 -7.64 13.14 1.96
CA GLU A 28 -8.61 12.53 1.06
C GLU A 28 -8.65 11.00 1.18
N ILE A 29 -7.62 10.37 1.74
CA ILE A 29 -7.56 8.90 1.86
C ILE A 29 -8.31 8.48 3.13
N GLU A 30 -9.46 7.84 2.95
CA GLU A 30 -10.27 7.35 4.07
C GLU A 30 -9.76 5.99 4.56
N VAL A 31 -9.40 5.09 3.64
CA VAL A 31 -8.99 3.72 3.95
C VAL A 31 -7.90 3.27 2.98
N GLY A 32 -6.94 2.48 3.47
CA GLY A 32 -5.98 1.74 2.66
C GLY A 32 -5.85 0.30 3.12
N TYR A 33 -5.68 -0.65 2.20
CA TYR A 33 -5.34 -2.03 2.53
C TYR A 33 -4.29 -2.61 1.58
N VAL A 34 -3.39 -3.42 2.13
CA VAL A 34 -2.37 -4.13 1.38
C VAL A 34 -2.89 -5.50 0.97
N PHE A 35 -2.63 -5.90 -0.27
CA PHE A 35 -3.03 -7.20 -0.81
C PHE A 35 -1.92 -7.78 -1.71
N GLY A 36 -2.24 -8.88 -2.40
CA GLY A 36 -1.32 -9.48 -3.37
C GLY A 36 -0.25 -10.37 -2.76
N THR A 37 0.90 -10.45 -3.43
CA THR A 37 1.97 -11.41 -3.09
C THR A 37 2.68 -11.08 -1.78
N PHE A 38 2.72 -9.80 -1.40
CA PHE A 38 3.27 -9.33 -0.12
C PHE A 38 2.66 -10.05 1.09
N CYS A 39 1.34 -10.29 1.08
CA CYS A 39 0.65 -10.99 2.16
C CYS A 39 1.02 -12.48 2.26
N ARG A 40 1.63 -13.07 1.23
CA ARG A 40 1.90 -14.52 1.12
C ARG A 40 3.33 -14.93 1.49
N GLY A 41 4.23 -13.98 1.77
CA GLY A 41 5.61 -14.28 2.22
C GLY A 41 6.66 -14.03 1.14
N ASP A 42 6.45 -14.61 -0.03
CA ASP A 42 7.33 -14.48 -1.19
C ASP A 42 6.77 -13.44 -2.18
N PHE A 43 7.40 -12.27 -2.27
CA PHE A 43 6.85 -11.13 -3.02
C PHE A 43 7.89 -10.41 -3.88
N GLY A 44 7.43 -9.82 -4.98
CA GLY A 44 8.24 -8.95 -5.85
C GLY A 44 7.88 -7.47 -5.75
N ASP A 45 6.71 -7.18 -5.20
CA ASP A 45 6.04 -5.88 -5.16
C ASP A 45 5.08 -5.81 -3.96
N VAL A 46 4.56 -4.62 -3.70
CA VAL A 46 3.53 -4.36 -2.70
C VAL A 46 2.34 -3.71 -3.39
N ASP A 47 1.19 -4.38 -3.36
CA ASP A 47 -0.06 -3.87 -3.90
C ASP A 47 -0.87 -3.21 -2.78
N VAL A 48 -1.24 -1.94 -2.97
CA VAL A 48 -2.05 -1.17 -2.00
C VAL A 48 -3.28 -0.63 -2.71
N ALA A 49 -4.45 -0.93 -2.16
CA ALA A 49 -5.72 -0.34 -2.60
C ALA A 49 -6.10 0.75 -1.60
N ILE A 50 -6.50 1.91 -2.12
CA ILE A 50 -6.91 3.06 -1.32
C ILE A 50 -8.34 3.49 -1.71
N LEU A 51 -9.12 3.89 -0.71
CA LEU A 51 -10.38 4.57 -0.87
C LEU A 51 -10.11 6.07 -0.74
N VAL A 52 -10.30 6.79 -1.85
CA VAL A 52 -10.19 8.25 -1.88
C VAL A 52 -11.59 8.83 -1.78
N THR A 53 -11.78 9.70 -0.80
CA THR A 53 -13.00 10.45 -0.52
C THR A 53 -12.82 11.93 -0.83
N GLY A 54 -13.94 12.62 -1.02
CA GLY A 54 -13.99 13.96 -1.61
C GLY A 54 -14.37 13.87 -3.08
N GLU A 55 -15.01 14.91 -3.63
CA GLU A 55 -15.26 15.00 -5.08
C GLU A 55 -13.95 15.44 -5.75
N PRO A 56 -13.16 14.54 -6.37
CA PRO A 56 -12.04 15.00 -7.16
C PRO A 56 -12.65 15.69 -8.39
N ALA A 57 -12.09 16.83 -8.81
CA ALA A 57 -12.47 17.35 -10.11
C ALA A 57 -12.28 16.23 -11.16
N PRO A 58 -13.22 16.02 -12.10
CA PRO A 58 -13.13 14.93 -13.06
C PRO A 58 -11.73 14.87 -13.68
N TYR A 59 -11.17 13.65 -13.79
CA TYR A 59 -9.84 13.34 -14.34
C TYR A 59 -8.62 13.60 -13.44
N GLN A 60 -8.77 14.06 -12.19
CA GLN A 60 -7.63 14.08 -11.25
C GLN A 60 -7.28 12.71 -10.67
N ALA A 61 -8.21 11.75 -10.67
CA ALA A 61 -8.02 10.41 -10.11
C ALA A 61 -7.20 9.44 -10.99
N MET A 62 -6.78 9.86 -12.19
CA MET A 62 -6.04 9.00 -13.15
C MET A 62 -4.57 9.40 -13.31
N ARG A 63 -4.05 10.32 -12.49
CA ARG A 63 -2.70 10.88 -12.64
C ARG A 63 -1.71 10.30 -11.64
#